data_AF-A0A258NUS8-F1
#
_entry.id   AF-A0A258NUS8-F1
#
_cell.length_a   1.000
_cell.length_b   1.000
_cell.length_c   1.000
_cell.angle_alpha   90.00
_cell.angle_beta   90.00
_cell.angle_gamma   90.00
#
_symmetry.space_group_name_H-M   'P 1'
#
loop_
_entity.id
_entity.type
_entity.pdbx_description
1 polymer ?
#
loop_
_entity_poly.entity_id
_entity_poly.type
_entity_poly.pdbx_seq_one_letter_code
_entity_poly.pdbx_strand_id
1 'polypeptide(L)'
;MKASAHIPSNLQQVVKENGYSEVRDVAGQGRCGLLPFAYAWTIVVGLTPDCYGRRYCFEHQGDASQAFAAWTGQANPSGPWIKCKGAGIDLLNPALELI
;
A
#
# COMPACT_ATOMS: atom_id res chain seq x y z
N MET A 1 -2.93 -7.14 21.61
CA MET A 1 -4.03 -7.45 20.67
C MET A 1 -4.06 -6.36 19.62
N LYS A 2 -3.67 -6.65 18.36
CA LYS A 2 -3.82 -5.66 17.27
C LYS A 2 -5.28 -5.69 16.83
N ALA A 3 -5.95 -4.54 16.87
CA ALA A 3 -7.32 -4.40 16.40
C ALA A 3 -7.36 -4.85 14.93
N SER A 4 -8.09 -5.92 14.64
CA SER A 4 -8.42 -6.29 13.27
C SER A 4 -9.33 -5.19 12.75
N ALA A 5 -8.80 -4.32 11.89
CA ALA A 5 -9.59 -3.23 11.32
C ALA A 5 -10.78 -3.87 10.59
N HIS A 6 -12.00 -3.54 11.01
CA HIS A 6 -13.21 -4.07 10.38
C HIS A 6 -13.17 -3.74 8.89
N ILE A 7 -13.17 -4.77 8.04
CA ILE A 7 -13.25 -4.61 6.59
C ILE A 7 -14.75 -4.49 6.25
N PRO A 8 -15.19 -3.36 5.69
CA PRO A 8 -16.57 -3.18 5.26
C PRO A 8 -17.03 -4.33 4.36
N SER A 9 -18.28 -4.77 4.49
CA SER A 9 -18.82 -5.91 3.74
C SER A 9 -18.65 -5.76 2.23
N ASN A 10 -18.76 -4.54 1.70
CA ASN A 10 -18.56 -4.22 0.29
C ASN A 10 -17.09 -4.32 -0.19
N LEU A 11 -16.12 -4.47 0.73
CA LEU A 11 -14.69 -4.63 0.41
C LEU A 11 -14.16 -6.04 0.70
N GLN A 12 -14.88 -6.83 1.51
CA GLN A 12 -14.41 -8.16 1.94
C GLN A 12 -14.14 -9.09 0.75
N GLN A 13 -15.03 -9.09 -0.24
CA GLN A 13 -14.88 -9.91 -1.44
C GLN A 13 -13.62 -9.54 -2.22
N VAL A 14 -13.42 -8.25 -2.49
CA VAL A 14 -12.26 -7.73 -3.22
C VAL A 14 -10.96 -8.05 -2.51
N VAL A 15 -10.91 -7.84 -1.19
CA VAL A 15 -9.74 -8.17 -0.37
C VAL A 15 -9.39 -9.66 -0.48
N LYS A 16 -10.40 -10.53 -0.34
CA LYS A 16 -10.21 -11.98 -0.35
C LYS A 16 -9.84 -12.52 -1.73
N GLU A 17 -10.56 -12.10 -2.76
CA GLU A 17 -10.40 -12.64 -4.13
C GLU A 17 -9.12 -12.15 -4.81
N ASN A 18 -8.68 -10.93 -4.50
CA ASN A 18 -7.48 -10.36 -5.11
C ASN A 18 -6.21 -10.62 -4.28
N GLY A 19 -6.33 -11.17 -3.07
CA GLY A 19 -5.16 -11.54 -2.25
C GLY A 19 -4.54 -10.36 -1.48
N TYR A 20 -5.34 -9.36 -1.10
CA TYR A 20 -4.86 -8.28 -0.24
C TYR A 20 -4.56 -8.79 1.17
N SER A 21 -3.50 -8.27 1.78
CA SER A 21 -3.11 -8.55 3.17
C SER A 21 -2.88 -7.25 3.96
N GLU A 22 -2.79 -7.37 5.28
CA GLU A 22 -2.51 -6.25 6.22
C GLU A 22 -3.47 -5.04 6.09
N VAL A 23 -4.69 -5.27 5.58
CA VAL A 23 -5.65 -4.21 5.25
C VAL A 23 -6.03 -3.38 6.46
N ARG A 24 -5.87 -2.05 6.36
CA ARG A 24 -6.19 -1.09 7.43
C ARG A 24 -6.50 0.30 6.88
N ASP A 25 -7.21 1.10 7.66
CA ASP A 25 -7.33 2.54 7.37
C ASP A 25 -6.02 3.26 7.72
N VAL A 26 -5.65 4.19 6.85
CA VAL A 26 -4.53 5.11 7.04
C VAL A 26 -5.09 6.52 7.00
N ALA A 27 -4.83 7.31 8.05
CA ALA A 27 -5.40 8.65 8.20
C ALA A 27 -5.08 9.53 6.98
N GLY A 28 -6.10 10.15 6.38
CA GLY A 28 -5.98 10.98 5.19
C GLY A 28 -5.69 10.23 3.88
N GLN A 29 -5.52 8.91 3.90
CA GLN A 29 -5.22 8.08 2.73
C GLN A 29 -6.32 7.06 2.41
N GLY A 30 -7.27 6.88 3.33
CA GLY A 30 -8.35 5.91 3.20
C GLY A 30 -7.87 4.48 3.48
N ARG A 31 -8.60 3.51 2.90
CA ARG A 31 -8.29 2.09 3.08
C ARG A 31 -7.04 1.72 2.30
N CYS A 32 -6.08 1.09 2.96
CA CYS A 32 -4.83 0.65 2.37
C CYS A 32 -4.60 -0.84 2.65
N GLY A 33 -3.76 -1.48 1.86
CA GLY A 33 -3.39 -2.88 2.05
C GLY A 33 -2.14 -3.25 1.28
N LEU A 34 -1.57 -4.41 1.60
CA LEU A 34 -0.49 -5.00 0.82
C LEU A 34 -1.07 -5.89 -0.28
N LEU A 35 -0.44 -5.87 -1.45
CA LEU A 35 -0.78 -6.74 -2.56
C LEU A 35 0.49 -7.17 -3.31
N PRO A 36 0.72 -8.48 -3.54
CA PRO A 36 1.77 -8.94 -4.43
C PRO A 36 1.39 -8.67 -5.89
N PHE A 37 2.30 -8.05 -6.62
CA PHE A 37 2.28 -7.97 -8.09
C PHE A 37 3.33 -8.92 -8.65
N ALA A 38 3.28 -9.18 -9.96
CA ALA A 38 4.15 -10.15 -10.64
C ALA A 38 5.65 -10.05 -10.29
N TYR A 39 6.15 -8.84 -10.02
CA TYR A 39 7.57 -8.58 -9.72
C TYR A 39 7.79 -7.57 -8.58
N ALA A 40 6.76 -7.32 -7.76
CA ALA A 40 6.86 -6.32 -6.70
C ALA A 40 5.89 -6.60 -5.56
N TRP A 41 6.23 -6.12 -4.38
CA TRP A 41 5.31 -6.01 -3.25
C TRP A 41 4.81 -4.59 -3.14
N THR A 42 3.50 -4.42 -2.98
CA THR A 42 2.91 -3.08 -3.10
C THR A 42 2.11 -2.68 -1.88
N ILE A 43 2.30 -1.44 -1.44
CA ILE A 43 1.33 -0.75 -0.58
C ILE A 43 0.31 -0.09 -1.51
N VAL A 44 -0.90 -0.62 -1.53
CA VAL A 44 -2.05 -0.05 -2.25
C VAL A 44 -2.76 0.95 -1.35
N VAL A 45 -3.11 2.10 -1.92
CA VAL A 45 -3.67 3.26 -1.21
C VAL A 45 -4.99 3.68 -1.84
N GLY A 46 -5.98 3.96 -0.99
CA GLY A 46 -7.31 4.36 -1.43
C GLY A 46 -8.07 3.21 -2.09
N LEU A 47 -8.02 2.02 -1.49
CA LEU A 47 -8.73 0.83 -1.96
C LEU A 47 -10.25 1.05 -1.85
N THR A 48 -10.94 0.79 -2.94
CA THR A 48 -12.40 0.79 -3.08
C THR A 48 -12.83 -0.57 -3.65
N PRO A 49 -14.15 -0.86 -3.72
CA PRO A 49 -14.62 -2.11 -4.31
C PRO A 49 -14.18 -2.29 -5.77
N ASP A 50 -14.08 -1.20 -6.54
CA ASP A 50 -13.86 -1.27 -7.99
C ASP A 50 -12.42 -0.97 -8.39
N CYS A 51 -11.66 -0.23 -7.57
CA CYS A 51 -10.31 0.23 -7.91
C CYS A 51 -9.47 0.61 -6.67
N TYR A 52 -8.28 1.13 -6.92
CA TYR A 52 -7.45 1.82 -5.94
C TYR A 52 -6.86 3.10 -6.52
N GLY A 53 -6.53 4.06 -5.67
CA GLY A 53 -5.99 5.35 -6.09
C GLY A 53 -4.54 5.28 -6.53
N ARG A 54 -3.64 4.81 -5.66
CA ARG A 54 -2.20 4.72 -5.96
C ARG A 54 -1.54 3.52 -5.31
N ARG A 55 -0.31 3.21 -5.73
CA ARG A 55 0.50 2.15 -5.12
C ARG A 55 1.98 2.48 -5.06
N TYR A 56 2.63 2.09 -3.96
CA TYR A 56 4.09 2.13 -3.80
C TYR A 56 4.65 0.74 -4.01
N CYS A 57 5.51 0.57 -5.00
CA CYS A 57 6.14 -0.71 -5.35
C CYS A 57 7.48 -0.86 -4.66
N PHE A 58 7.69 -1.99 -3.98
CA PHE A 58 8.93 -2.42 -3.35
C PHE A 58 9.41 -3.69 -4.03
N GLU A 59 10.72 -3.93 -4.02
CA GLU A 59 11.29 -5.19 -4.50
C GLU A 59 10.93 -6.35 -3.55
N HIS A 60 11.07 -6.11 -2.24
CA HIS A 60 10.93 -7.15 -1.23
C HIS A 60 9.70 -6.98 -0.36
N GLN A 61 9.10 -8.10 0.03
CA GLN A 61 7.93 -8.14 0.92
C GLN A 61 8.21 -7.50 2.28
N GLY A 62 9.36 -7.83 2.88
CA GLY A 62 9.73 -7.37 4.22
C GLY A 62 9.77 -5.84 4.31
N ASP A 63 10.33 -5.20 3.29
CA ASP A 63 10.39 -3.75 3.18
C ASP A 63 9.00 -3.14 3.06
N ALA A 64 8.15 -3.69 2.20
CA ALA A 64 6.77 -3.22 2.03
C ALA A 64 5.97 -3.35 3.34
N SER A 65 6.07 -4.49 4.03
CA SER A 65 5.37 -4.75 5.29
C SER A 65 5.87 -3.85 6.41
N GLN A 66 7.19 -3.69 6.57
CA GLN A 66 7.76 -2.80 7.57
C GLN A 66 7.40 -1.34 7.32
N ALA A 67 7.55 -0.87 6.08
CA ALA A 67 7.16 0.48 5.68
C ALA A 67 5.66 0.70 5.93
N PHE A 68 4.82 -0.26 5.55
CA PHE A 68 3.38 -0.13 5.74
C PHE A 68 2.99 -0.14 7.21
N ALA A 69 3.58 -1.00 8.04
CA ALA A 69 3.29 -1.05 9.47
C ALA A 69 3.67 0.27 10.18
N ALA A 70 4.75 0.92 9.77
CA ALA A 70 5.22 2.19 10.34
C ALA A 70 4.51 3.43 9.79
N TRP A 71 3.91 3.35 8.60
CA TRP A 71 3.40 4.53 7.90
C TRP A 71 2.12 5.08 8.52
N THR A 72 2.13 6.37 8.83
CA THR A 72 1.00 7.08 9.45
C THR A 72 0.07 7.75 8.43
N GLY A 73 0.42 7.72 7.14
CA GLY A 73 -0.31 8.41 6.08
C GLY A 73 0.20 9.82 5.78
N GLN A 74 1.14 10.33 6.58
CA GLN A 74 1.85 11.56 6.28
C GLN A 74 3.05 11.26 5.37
N ALA A 75 3.27 12.13 4.38
CA ALA A 75 4.29 11.96 3.34
C ALA A 75 4.23 10.58 2.64
N ASN A 76 5.29 10.24 1.89
CA ASN A 76 5.44 8.91 1.32
C ASN A 76 5.82 7.88 2.41
N PRO A 77 5.46 6.60 2.25
CA PRO A 77 6.01 5.54 3.09
C PRO A 77 7.54 5.58 3.11
N SER A 78 8.14 5.20 4.24
CA SER A 78 9.58 5.01 4.34
C SER A 78 10.04 3.77 3.56
N GLY A 79 11.36 3.55 3.51
CA GLY A 79 11.94 2.35 2.92
C GLY A 79 12.18 2.44 1.40
N PRO A 80 12.73 1.37 0.82
CA PRO A 80 13.22 1.35 -0.55
C PRO A 80 12.10 1.05 -1.56
N TRP A 81 10.99 1.78 -1.52
CA TRP A 81 10.06 1.72 -2.63
C TRP A 81 10.76 2.25 -3.89
N ILE A 82 10.50 1.62 -5.02
CA ILE A 82 11.13 1.94 -6.31
C ILE A 82 10.29 3.00 -7.03
N LYS A 83 8.97 2.83 -7.00
CA LYS A 83 8.05 3.69 -7.75
C LYS A 83 6.69 3.83 -7.08
N CYS A 84 6.13 5.03 -7.10
CA CYS A 84 4.73 5.30 -6.79
C CYS A 84 3.95 5.53 -8.09
N LYS A 85 2.92 4.73 -8.33
CA LYS A 85 2.04 4.80 -9.51
C LYS A 85 0.65 5.28 -9.13
N GLY A 86 0.00 6.06 -9.99
CA GLY A 86 -1.37 6.58 -9.78
C GLY A 86 -1.44 7.96 -9.13
N ALA A 87 -0.31 8.64 -8.91
CA ALA A 87 -0.25 10.02 -8.42
C ALA A 87 -0.31 11.08 -9.54
N GLY A 88 -0.90 10.73 -10.69
CA GLY A 88 -0.86 11.52 -11.93
C GLY A 88 0.37 11.22 -12.78
N ILE A 89 1.57 11.40 -12.20
CA ILE A 89 2.84 10.93 -12.78
C ILE A 89 3.43 9.79 -11.93
N ASP A 90 4.26 8.96 -12.56
CA ASP A 90 5.03 7.95 -11.84
C ASP A 90 6.17 8.64 -11.08
N LEU A 91 6.16 8.54 -9.76
CA LEU A 91 7.20 9.11 -8.90
C LEU A 91 8.26 8.06 -8.59
N LEU A 92 9.53 8.42 -8.70
CA LEU A 92 10.64 7.64 -8.16
C LEU A 92 10.88 8.03 -6.70
N ASN A 93 11.49 7.13 -5.94
CA ASN A 93 11.81 7.40 -4.54
C ASN A 93 12.99 8.36 -4.43
N PRO A 94 12.79 9.58 -3.90
CA PRO A 94 13.88 10.55 -3.80
C PRO A 94 15.03 10.07 -2.91
N ALA A 95 14.77 9.12 -2.00
CA ALA A 95 15.80 8.55 -1.14
C ALA A 95 16.72 7.56 -1.87
N LEU A 96 16.35 7.07 -3.06
CA LEU A 96 17.16 6.16 -3.88
C LEU A 96 17.95 6.90 -4.98
N GLU A 97 17.64 8.18 -5.24
CA GLU A 97 18.33 8.99 -6.25
C GLU A 97 19.63 9.64 -5.72
N LEU A 98 19.94 9.49 -4.43
CA LEU A 98 21.11 10.08 -3.77
C LEU A 98 22.30 9.11 -3.61
N ILE A 99 22.38 8.08 -4.45
CA ILE A 99 23.48 7.10 -4.46
C ILE A 99 24.48 7.46 -5.57
#